data_AF-A0ABD5XNY2-F1
#
_entry.id   AF-A0ABD5XNY2-F1
#
_cell.length_a   1.000
_cell.length_b   1.000
_cell.length_c   1.000
_cell.angle_alpha   90.00
_cell.angle_beta   90.00
_cell.angle_gamma   90.00
#
_symmetry.space_group_name_H-M   'P 1'
#
loop_
_entity.id
_entity.type
_entity.pdbx_description
1 polymer ?
#
loop_
_entity_poly.entity_id
_entity_poly.type
_entity_poly.pdbx_seq_one_letter_code
_entity_poly.pdbx_strand_id
1 'polypeptide(L)'
;MSPDRSRAEGTAAATPAAVRERLDRVTDPELDTSIVELDYIEDIRITADADADGDAVFVAFTLPTAWCSPAFAWMMAGDARDAVASLPGSRR
;
A
#
# COMPACT_ATOMS: atom_id res chain seq x y z
N MET A 1 -12.84 -34.16 -8.40
CA MET A 1 -12.51 -32.72 -8.53
C MET A 1 -11.44 -32.38 -7.51
N SER A 2 -10.19 -32.32 -7.93
CA SER A 2 -9.14 -31.63 -7.17
C SER A 2 -9.23 -30.15 -7.49
N PRO A 3 -9.10 -29.22 -6.52
CA PRO A 3 -8.90 -27.83 -6.86
C PRO A 3 -7.46 -27.67 -7.37
N ASP A 4 -7.35 -27.02 -8.52
CA ASP A 4 -6.12 -26.66 -9.21
C ASP A 4 -5.23 -25.79 -8.30
N ARG A 5 -4.11 -26.34 -7.83
CA ARG A 5 -3.12 -25.65 -6.99
C ARG A 5 -2.03 -24.98 -7.85
N SER A 6 -2.44 -24.19 -8.82
CA SER A 6 -1.49 -23.55 -9.75
C SER A 6 -1.72 -22.04 -9.87
N ARG A 7 -1.89 -21.35 -8.74
CA ARG A 7 -1.71 -19.89 -8.69
C ARG A 7 -0.23 -19.59 -8.45
N ALA A 8 0.52 -19.66 -9.55
CA ALA A 8 1.86 -19.10 -9.79
C ALA A 8 2.74 -18.82 -8.55
N GLU A 9 3.69 -19.73 -8.31
CA GLU A 9 4.94 -19.39 -7.62
C GLU A 9 5.74 -18.43 -8.50
N GLY A 10 6.07 -17.24 -7.98
CA GLY A 10 7.06 -16.35 -8.60
C GLY A 10 6.62 -14.92 -8.91
N THR A 11 5.57 -14.38 -8.28
CA THR A 11 5.40 -12.93 -8.12
C THR A 11 4.40 -12.71 -6.98
N ALA A 12 4.84 -12.27 -5.80
CA ALA A 12 3.95 -12.21 -4.64
C ALA A 12 2.77 -11.27 -4.92
N ALA A 13 1.56 -11.82 -4.88
CA ALA A 13 0.30 -11.08 -4.94
C ALA A 13 0.26 -9.98 -3.86
N ALA A 14 -0.64 -9.02 -3.98
CA ALA A 14 -0.83 -8.00 -2.96
C ALA A 14 -1.17 -8.69 -1.62
N THR A 15 -0.22 -8.65 -0.68
CA THR A 15 -0.40 -9.11 0.70
C THR A 15 -0.18 -7.93 1.64
N PRO A 16 -0.78 -7.91 2.85
CA PRO A 16 -0.58 -6.80 3.78
C PRO A 16 0.90 -6.55 4.10
N ALA A 17 1.70 -7.62 4.19
CA ALA A 17 3.14 -7.52 4.39
C ALA A 17 3.86 -6.87 3.20
N ALA A 18 3.55 -7.30 1.96
CA ALA A 18 4.14 -6.70 0.77
C ALA A 18 3.72 -5.24 0.58
N VAL A 19 2.46 -4.90 0.89
CA VAL A 19 1.98 -3.51 0.90
C VAL A 19 2.75 -2.69 1.93
N ARG A 20 2.89 -3.19 3.17
CA ARG A 20 3.64 -2.49 4.22
C ARG A 20 5.12 -2.30 3.85
N GLU A 21 5.76 -3.29 3.22
CA GLU A 21 7.13 -3.16 2.69
C GLU A 21 7.26 -2.06 1.63
N ARG A 22 6.25 -1.87 0.78
CA ARG A 22 6.24 -0.77 -0.20
C ARG A 22 6.01 0.58 0.45
N LEU A 23 5.08 0.65 1.41
CA LEU A 23 4.81 1.87 2.18
C LEU A 23 6.01 2.31 3.01
N ASP A 24 6.87 1.38 3.43
CA ASP A 24 8.09 1.70 4.19
C ASP A 24 9.12 2.54 3.40
N ARG A 25 8.95 2.61 2.08
CA ARG A 25 9.79 3.44 1.19
C ARG A 25 9.26 4.85 1.02
N VAL A 26 8.09 5.15 1.58
CA VAL A 26 7.47 6.47 1.55
C VAL A 26 7.86 7.21 2.82
N THR A 27 8.51 8.35 2.65
CA THR A 27 9.02 9.18 3.76
C THR A 27 8.16 10.41 3.97
N ASP A 28 7.96 10.79 5.23
CA ASP A 28 7.44 12.11 5.59
C ASP A 28 8.48 13.17 5.19
N PRO A 29 8.17 14.11 4.26
CA PRO A 29 9.12 15.10 3.78
C PRO A 29 9.65 16.04 4.87
N GLU A 30 8.92 16.21 5.98
CA GLU A 30 9.31 17.08 7.09
C GLU A 30 10.25 16.36 8.07
N LEU A 31 10.07 15.05 8.24
CA LEU A 31 10.80 14.24 9.23
C LEU A 31 11.88 13.37 8.61
N ASP A 32 11.94 13.26 7.27
CA ASP A 32 12.86 12.40 6.52
C ASP A 32 12.85 10.94 7.04
N THR A 33 11.67 10.48 7.48
CA THR A 33 11.47 9.17 8.13
C THR A 33 10.30 8.45 7.48
N SER A 34 10.37 7.12 7.40
CA SER A 34 9.32 6.28 6.80
C SER A 34 7.97 6.47 7.50
N ILE A 35 6.89 6.57 6.73
CA ILE A 35 5.51 6.63 7.28
C ILE A 35 5.12 5.33 8.01
N VAL A 36 5.82 4.23 7.75
CA VAL A 36 5.66 2.95 8.47
C VAL A 36 6.41 2.98 9.79
N GLU A 37 7.62 3.52 9.81
CA GLU A 37 8.42 3.72 11.03
C GLU A 37 7.77 4.73 11.99
N LEU A 38 7.15 5.77 11.43
CA LEU A 38 6.39 6.77 12.17
C LEU A 38 5.01 6.27 12.65
N ASP A 39 4.64 5.03 12.32
CA ASP A 39 3.38 4.38 12.66
C ASP A 39 2.13 5.14 12.18
N TYR A 40 2.21 5.76 11.00
CA TYR A 40 1.07 6.48 10.41
C TYR A 40 0.03 5.54 9.79
N ILE A 41 0.42 4.32 9.43
CA ILE A 41 -0.45 3.36 8.75
C ILE A 41 -1.43 2.71 9.74
N GLU A 42 -2.71 3.04 9.63
CA GLU A 42 -3.78 2.52 10.49
C GLU A 42 -4.33 1.18 10.02
N ASP A 43 -4.53 1.02 8.70
CA ASP A 43 -5.18 -0.15 8.14
C ASP A 43 -4.70 -0.43 6.71
N ILE A 44 -4.60 -1.73 6.39
CA ILE A 44 -4.30 -2.23 5.04
C ILE A 44 -5.32 -3.32 4.72
N ARG A 45 -6.18 -3.06 3.74
CA ARG A 45 -7.18 -4.02 3.25
C ARG A 45 -6.95 -4.36 1.80
N ILE A 46 -7.10 -5.63 1.48
CA ILE A 46 -6.93 -6.16 0.13
C ILE A 46 -8.19 -6.91 -0.24
N THR A 47 -8.81 -6.52 -1.34
CA THR A 47 -10.03 -7.14 -1.84
C THR A 47 -9.76 -7.70 -3.22
N ALA A 48 -9.93 -9.01 -3.37
CA ALA A 48 -9.98 -9.65 -4.67
C ALA A 48 -11.31 -9.29 -5.33
N ASP A 49 -11.24 -8.80 -6.56
CA ASP A 49 -12.42 -8.58 -7.39
C ASP A 49 -12.43 -9.66 -8.47
N ALA A 50 -13.47 -10.50 -8.47
CA ALA A 50 -13.57 -11.63 -9.39
C ALA A 50 -13.81 -11.19 -10.84
N ASP A 51 -14.28 -9.95 -11.04
CA ASP A 51 -14.60 -9.37 -12.33
C ASP A 51 -13.51 -8.37 -12.80
N ALA A 52 -12.42 -8.21 -12.04
CA ALA A 52 -11.32 -7.30 -12.37
C ALA A 52 -9.96 -8.00 -12.50
N ASP A 53 -9.12 -7.46 -13.39
CA ASP A 53 -7.74 -7.90 -13.58
C ASP A 53 -6.80 -7.39 -12.45
N GLY A 54 -7.05 -7.79 -11.21
CA GLY A 54 -6.16 -7.54 -10.07
C GLY A 54 -6.86 -7.30 -8.74
N ASP A 55 -6.05 -7.29 -7.68
CA ASP A 55 -6.48 -7.00 -6.32
C ASP A 55 -6.58 -5.47 -6.10
N ALA A 56 -7.65 -5.02 -5.45
CA ALA A 56 -7.77 -3.65 -4.98
C ALA A 56 -7.17 -3.53 -3.57
N VAL A 57 -6.27 -2.56 -3.39
CA VAL A 57 -5.59 -2.31 -2.12
C VAL A 57 -6.07 -0.98 -1.55
N PHE A 58 -6.51 -1.02 -0.30
CA PHE A 58 -6.90 0.15 0.48
C PHE A 58 -5.89 0.34 1.60
N VAL A 59 -5.34 1.55 1.69
CA VAL A 59 -4.43 1.96 2.76
C VAL A 59 -5.06 3.16 3.45
N ALA A 60 -5.27 3.04 4.76
CA ALA A 60 -5.64 4.17 5.61
C ALA A 60 -4.42 4.60 6.42
N PHE A 61 -4.15 5.90 6.46
CA PHE A 61 -3.10 6.48 7.27
C PHE A 61 -3.54 7.82 7.83
N THR A 62 -3.04 8.14 9.03
CA THR A 62 -3.35 9.39 9.73
C THR A 62 -2.05 10.08 10.08
N LEU A 63 -2.02 11.39 9.84
CA LEU A 63 -0.89 12.23 10.25
C LEU A 63 -1.11 12.71 11.69
N PRO A 64 -0.11 12.61 12.58
CA PRO A 64 -0.26 12.85 14.01
C PRO A 64 -0.46 14.33 14.36
N THR A 65 -0.26 15.25 13.41
CA THR A 65 -0.39 16.68 13.69
C THR A 65 -1.34 17.38 12.74
N ALA A 66 -2.24 18.17 13.33
CA ALA A 66 -3.15 19.10 12.63
C ALA A 66 -2.43 20.24 11.88
N TRP A 67 -1.10 20.25 11.88
CA TRP A 67 -0.24 21.29 11.30
C TRP A 67 0.57 20.79 10.10
N CYS A 68 0.46 19.51 9.73
CA CYS A 68 1.01 19.05 8.45
C CYS A 68 0.36 19.84 7.31
N SER A 69 1.18 20.34 6.39
CA SER A 69 0.69 20.98 5.18
C SER A 69 -0.20 20.00 4.40
N PRO A 70 -1.40 20.41 3.96
CA PRO A 70 -2.22 19.60 3.07
C PRO A 70 -1.48 19.15 1.81
N ALA A 71 -0.47 19.93 1.37
CA ALA A 71 0.38 19.55 0.26
C ALA A 71 1.27 18.35 0.59
N PHE A 72 1.87 18.29 1.78
CA PHE A 72 2.68 17.13 2.19
C PHE A 72 1.81 15.89 2.40
N ALA A 73 0.63 16.03 3.00
CA ALA A 73 -0.32 14.94 3.12
C ALA A 73 -0.70 14.37 1.74
N TRP A 74 -0.92 15.24 0.76
CA TRP A 74 -1.21 14.83 -0.62
C TRP A 74 -0.04 14.15 -1.31
N MET A 75 1.19 14.66 -1.13
CA MET A 75 2.38 14.04 -1.72
C MET A 75 2.63 12.65 -1.13
N MET A 76 2.59 12.49 0.20
CA MET A 76 2.69 11.18 0.84
C MET A 76 1.59 10.21 0.37
N ALA A 77 0.35 10.67 0.22
CA ALA A 77 -0.73 9.83 -0.31
C ALA A 77 -0.47 9.38 -1.76
N GLY A 78 0.06 10.28 -2.59
CA GLY A 78 0.46 9.99 -3.96
C GLY A 78 1.59 8.96 -4.03
N ASP A 79 2.64 9.19 -3.24
CA ASP A 79 3.80 8.29 -3.16
C ASP A 79 3.40 6.91 -2.63
N ALA A 80 2.52 6.85 -1.61
CA ALA A 80 1.95 5.61 -1.11
C ALA A 80 1.16 4.87 -2.19
N ARG A 81 0.30 5.57 -2.94
CA ARG A 81 -0.45 4.98 -4.04
C ARG A 81 0.49 4.43 -5.12
N ASP A 82 1.52 5.17 -5.50
CA ASP A 82 2.49 4.76 -6.51
C ASP A 82 3.32 3.56 -6.06
N ALA A 83 3.77 3.56 -4.80
CA ALA A 83 4.51 2.47 -4.20
C ALA A 83 3.67 1.18 -4.16
N VAL A 84 2.40 1.27 -3.77
CA VAL A 84 1.49 0.11 -3.74
C VAL A 84 1.13 -0.36 -5.14
N ALA A 85 0.86 0.55 -6.07
CA ALA A 85 0.56 0.24 -7.47
C ALA A 85 1.71 -0.47 -8.22
N SER A 86 2.94 -0.36 -7.70
CA SER A 86 4.08 -1.13 -8.23
C SER A 86 4.05 -2.60 -7.79
N LEU A 87 3.09 -3.02 -6.95
CA LEU A 87 2.91 -4.42 -6.60
C LEU A 87 2.31 -5.19 -7.77
N PRO A 88 2.89 -6.34 -8.12
CA PRO A 88 2.33 -7.14 -9.19
C PRO A 88 0.95 -7.68 -8.83
N GLY A 89 0.03 -7.59 -9.77
CA GLY A 89 -1.37 -7.98 -9.56
C GLY A 89 -2.19 -6.98 -8.73
N SER A 90 -1.61 -5.85 -8.32
CA SER A 90 -2.36 -4.74 -7.73
C SER A 90 -2.91 -3.82 -8.82
N ARG A 91 -4.09 -3.26 -8.59
CA ARG A 91 -4.69 -2.24 -9.44
C ARG A 91 -4.48 -0.83 -8.86
N ARG A 92 -4.28 0.15 -9.75
CA ARG A 92 -4.13 1.58 -9.44
C ARG A 92 -5.41 2.28 -9.00
#